data_AF-A0A3P6TDT5-F1
#
_entry.id   AF-A0A3P6TDT5-F1
#
_cell.length_a   1.000
_cell.length_b   1.000
_cell.length_c   1.000
_cell.angle_alpha   90.00
_cell.angle_beta   90.00
_cell.angle_gamma   90.00
#
_symmetry.space_group_name_H-M   'P 1'
#
loop_
_entity.id
_entity.type
_entity.pdbx_description
1 polymer ?
#
loop_
_entity_poly.entity_id
_entity_poly.type
_entity_poly.pdbx_seq_one_letter_code
_entity_poly.pdbx_strand_id
1 'polypeptide(L)'
;MVKDYFAVTKDVESLRLWIPSIDKEMRWWIANRSVSVELPNKTMGSVFLYRTETNCPRPENYLSDYLLGMNNTDPLITWKAMSTACESGWDFSTRWFDHDGDRRYRKDSIRTQTIVPVDLNVYMALNYKFLADSHAFLGNTR
;
A
#
# COMPACT_ATOMS: atom_id res chain seq x y z
N MET A 1 2.84 12.35 9.75
CA MET A 1 3.32 12.18 11.15
C MET A 1 4.63 12.91 11.40
N VAL A 2 5.80 12.38 11.01
CA VAL A 2 7.09 13.02 11.34
C VAL A 2 7.20 14.44 10.79
N LYS A 3 6.74 14.65 9.55
CA LYS A 3 6.63 15.99 8.94
C LYS A 3 5.83 16.96 9.80
N ASP A 4 4.67 16.54 10.29
CA ASP A 4 3.76 17.40 11.04
C ASP A 4 4.33 17.71 12.44
N TYR A 5 4.93 16.71 13.09
CA TYR A 5 5.66 16.90 14.34
C TYR A 5 6.79 17.92 14.16
N PHE A 6 7.67 17.69 13.19
CA PHE A 6 8.81 18.57 12.94
C PHE A 6 8.37 19.98 12.52
N ALA A 7 7.26 20.11 11.78
CA ALA A 7 6.72 21.40 11.39
C ALA A 7 6.37 22.28 12.60
N VAL A 8 5.90 21.67 13.70
CA VAL A 8 5.55 22.36 14.95
C VAL A 8 6.77 22.52 15.88
N THR A 9 7.51 21.44 16.13
CA THR A 9 8.56 21.43 17.16
C THR A 9 9.89 21.99 16.70
N LYS A 10 10.18 21.92 15.39
CA LYS A 10 11.49 22.22 14.80
C LYS A 10 12.64 21.43 15.43
N ASP A 11 12.35 20.29 16.05
CA ASP A 11 13.33 19.44 16.73
C ASP A 11 14.17 18.67 15.70
N VAL A 12 15.37 19.21 15.44
CA VAL A 12 16.32 18.67 14.45
C VAL A 12 16.95 17.36 14.92
N GLU A 13 17.16 17.17 16.21
CA GLU A 13 17.79 15.96 16.75
C GLU A 13 16.85 14.76 16.62
N SER A 14 15.57 14.95 16.95
CA SER A 14 14.55 13.92 16.69
C SER A 14 14.42 13.60 15.22
N LEU A 15 14.41 14.62 14.34
CA LEU A 15 14.37 14.40 12.89
C LEU A 15 15.57 13.55 12.43
N ARG A 16 16.79 13.91 12.86
CA ARG A 16 18.02 13.18 12.52
C ARG A 16 17.97 11.72 12.98
N LEU A 17 17.39 11.46 14.15
CA LEU A 17 17.23 10.11 14.70
C LEU A 17 16.24 9.27 13.88
N TRP A 18 15.16 9.86 13.36
CA TRP A 18 14.08 9.13 12.70
C TRP A 18 14.29 8.89 11.22
N ILE A 19 15.03 9.76 10.52
CA ILE A 19 15.28 9.64 9.07
C ILE A 19 15.75 8.23 8.66
N PRO A 20 16.71 7.59 9.35
CA PRO A 20 17.14 6.23 9.00
C PRO A 20 16.02 5.18 9.02
N SER A 21 15.04 5.32 9.92
CA SER A 21 13.88 4.43 10.00
C SER A 21 12.90 4.67 8.84
N ILE A 22 12.68 5.94 8.47
CA ILE A 22 11.85 6.31 7.33
C ILE A 22 12.50 5.82 6.02
N ASP A 23 13.82 5.93 5.88
CA ASP A 23 14.56 5.37 4.74
C ASP A 23 14.46 3.85 4.67
N LYS A 24 14.48 3.18 5.82
CA LYS A 24 14.29 1.73 5.89
C LYS A 24 12.89 1.35 5.41
N GLU A 25 11.85 2.07 5.85
CA GLU A 25 10.47 1.86 5.42
C GLU A 25 10.31 2.11 3.92
N MET A 26 10.82 3.23 3.40
CA MET A 26 10.73 3.54 1.96
C MET A 26 11.45 2.53 1.08
N ARG A 27 12.64 2.06 1.49
CA ARG A 27 13.33 0.97 0.78
C ARG A 27 12.52 -0.32 0.78
N TRP A 28 11.84 -0.64 1.89
CA TRP A 28 10.96 -1.80 1.93
C TRP A 28 9.78 -1.65 0.96
N TRP A 29 9.15 -0.48 0.88
CA TRP A 29 8.06 -0.22 -0.08
C TRP A 29 8.55 -0.36 -1.52
N ILE A 30 9.71 0.22 -1.85
CA ILE A 30 10.31 0.11 -3.19
C ILE A 30 10.57 -1.36 -3.54
N ALA A 31 11.16 -2.13 -2.62
CA ALA A 31 11.53 -3.52 -2.88
C ALA A 31 10.31 -4.45 -3.00
N ASN A 32 9.28 -4.26 -2.16
CA ASN A 32 8.23 -5.26 -1.98
C ASN A 32 6.87 -4.88 -2.55
N ARG A 33 6.67 -3.61 -2.91
CA ARG A 33 5.35 -3.06 -3.29
C ARG A 33 5.37 -2.20 -4.55
N SER A 34 6.54 -1.99 -5.17
CA SER A 34 6.61 -1.32 -6.46
C SER A 34 6.29 -2.27 -7.62
N VAL A 35 5.57 -1.77 -8.62
CA VAL A 35 5.25 -2.48 -9.86
C VAL A 35 5.44 -1.54 -11.04
N SER A 36 5.96 -2.08 -12.13
CA SER A 36 6.11 -1.33 -13.38
C SER A 36 4.80 -1.38 -14.18
N VAL A 37 4.30 -0.22 -14.59
CA VAL A 37 3.09 -0.05 -15.40
C VAL A 37 3.41 0.73 -16.66
N GLU A 38 2.76 0.41 -17.77
CA GLU A 38 2.86 1.19 -19.00
C GLU A 38 2.00 2.45 -18.89
N LEU A 39 2.62 3.60 -19.12
CA LEU A 39 1.95 4.90 -19.13
C LEU A 39 1.38 5.21 -20.54
N PRO A 40 0.44 6.17 -20.67
CA PRO A 40 -0.16 6.51 -21.97
C PRO A 40 0.85 6.94 -23.05
N ASN A 41 2.01 7.44 -22.64
CA ASN A 41 3.12 7.81 -23.53
C ASN A 41 4.04 6.62 -23.91
N LYS A 42 3.63 5.38 -23.63
CA LYS A 42 4.40 4.14 -23.85
C LYS A 42 5.72 4.05 -23.07
N THR A 43 5.89 4.87 -22.04
CA THR A 43 7.01 4.73 -21.10
C THR A 43 6.59 3.88 -19.92
N MET A 44 7.54 3.19 -19.31
CA MET A 44 7.31 2.45 -18.07
C MET A 44 7.37 3.42 -16.88
N GLY A 45 6.32 3.46 -16.08
CA GLY A 45 6.28 4.13 -14.78
C GLY A 45 6.35 3.13 -13.64
N SER A 46 6.96 3.50 -12.51
CA SER A 46 6.92 2.71 -11.28
C SER A 46 5.83 3.27 -10.36
N VAL A 47 4.92 2.41 -9.92
CA VAL A 47 3.83 2.75 -9.00
C VAL A 47 3.79 1.77 -7.85
N PHE A 48 3.15 2.16 -6.76
CA PHE A 48 2.99 1.34 -5.57
C PHE A 48 1.61 0.69 -5.52
N LEU A 49 1.57 -0.51 -4.96
CA LEU A 49 0.37 -1.30 -4.80
C LEU A 49 0.38 -1.98 -3.42
N TYR A 50 -0.75 -1.98 -2.72
CA TYR A 50 -0.96 -2.88 -1.59
C TYR A 50 -0.93 -4.34 -2.07
N ARG A 51 -0.18 -5.20 -1.38
CA ARG A 51 -0.05 -6.60 -1.76
C ARG A 51 0.53 -7.41 -0.61
N THR A 52 -0.33 -7.92 0.25
CA THR A 52 0.11 -8.77 1.35
C THR A 52 0.66 -10.09 0.82
N GLU A 53 1.65 -10.64 1.54
CA GLU A 53 2.24 -11.94 1.20
C GLU A 53 1.35 -13.11 1.63
N THR A 54 0.53 -12.91 2.67
CA THR A 54 -0.40 -13.93 3.16
C THR A 54 -1.40 -14.37 2.09
N ASN A 55 -1.67 -15.67 2.09
CA ASN A 55 -2.66 -16.34 1.25
C ASN A 55 -3.54 -17.27 2.10
N CYS A 56 -3.70 -16.98 3.39
CA CYS A 56 -4.54 -17.73 4.30
C CYS A 56 -5.59 -16.80 4.95
N PRO A 57 -6.69 -17.35 5.51
CA PRO A 57 -7.68 -16.56 6.23
C PRO A 57 -7.02 -15.78 7.37
N ARG A 58 -7.41 -14.52 7.55
CA ARG A 58 -6.83 -13.69 8.60
C ARG A 58 -7.19 -14.23 9.99
N PRO A 59 -6.24 -14.33 10.93
CA PRO A 59 -6.49 -14.93 12.24
C PRO A 59 -7.56 -14.17 13.04
N GLU A 60 -7.62 -12.84 12.93
CA GLU A 60 -8.60 -12.01 13.63
C GLU A 60 -10.02 -12.10 13.05
N ASN A 61 -10.19 -12.65 11.85
CA ASN A 61 -11.50 -12.82 11.19
C ASN A 61 -11.61 -14.16 10.43
N TYR A 62 -11.09 -15.23 11.04
CA TYR A 62 -10.82 -16.48 10.35
C TYR A 62 -12.03 -17.11 9.65
N LEU A 63 -13.15 -17.31 10.37
CA LEU A 63 -14.31 -18.03 9.83
C LEU A 63 -14.92 -17.32 8.62
N SER A 64 -15.08 -16.00 8.70
CA SER A 64 -15.65 -15.19 7.63
C SER A 64 -14.79 -15.20 6.38
N ASP A 65 -13.48 -15.05 6.56
CA ASP A 65 -12.50 -15.08 5.46
C ASP A 65 -12.42 -16.48 4.85
N TYR A 66 -12.39 -17.52 5.69
CA TYR A 66 -12.37 -18.91 5.27
C TYR A 66 -13.58 -19.25 4.40
N LEU A 67 -14.81 -18.95 4.86
CA LEU A 67 -16.03 -19.20 4.11
C LEU A 67 -16.07 -18.43 2.79
N LEU A 68 -15.63 -17.17 2.77
CA LEU A 68 -15.62 -16.37 1.53
C LEU A 68 -14.63 -16.95 0.50
N GLY A 69 -13.43 -17.33 0.93
CA GLY A 69 -12.45 -17.95 0.05
C GLY A 69 -12.90 -19.31 -0.46
N MET A 70 -13.44 -20.16 0.41
CA MET A 70 -13.94 -21.50 0.04
C MET A 70 -15.13 -21.47 -0.91
N ASN A 71 -15.94 -20.41 -0.87
CA ASN A 71 -17.04 -20.19 -1.82
C ASN A 71 -16.59 -19.58 -3.16
N ASN A 72 -15.28 -19.36 -3.36
CA ASN A 72 -14.72 -18.81 -4.59
C ASN A 72 -13.91 -19.86 -5.35
N THR A 73 -13.65 -19.59 -6.63
CA THR A 73 -12.87 -20.51 -7.49
C THR A 73 -11.40 -20.58 -7.10
N ASP A 74 -10.86 -19.49 -6.53
CA ASP A 74 -9.49 -19.43 -6.03
C ASP A 74 -9.46 -18.87 -4.60
N PRO A 75 -9.50 -19.77 -3.59
CA PRO A 75 -9.46 -19.37 -2.19
C PRO A 75 -8.18 -18.60 -1.82
N LEU A 76 -7.02 -19.00 -2.35
CA LEU A 76 -5.72 -18.40 -2.01
C LEU A 76 -5.62 -16.95 -2.49
N ILE A 77 -6.06 -16.69 -3.73
CA ILE A 77 -6.13 -15.33 -4.27
C ILE A 77 -7.16 -14.50 -3.50
N THR A 78 -8.30 -15.09 -3.13
CA THR A 78 -9.34 -14.40 -2.36
C THR A 78 -8.82 -13.97 -0.99
N TRP A 79 -8.19 -14.86 -0.22
CA TRP A 79 -7.63 -14.55 1.09
C TRP A 79 -6.52 -13.50 1.02
N LYS A 80 -5.69 -13.56 -0.03
CA LYS A 80 -4.68 -12.52 -0.29
C LYS A 80 -5.33 -11.16 -0.58
N ALA A 81 -6.37 -11.12 -1.42
CA ALA A 81 -7.10 -9.91 -1.74
C ALA A 81 -7.77 -9.28 -0.51
N MET A 82 -8.29 -10.13 0.38
CA MET A 82 -8.88 -9.70 1.65
C MET A 82 -7.85 -9.07 2.58
N SER A 83 -6.72 -9.75 2.79
CA SER A 83 -5.62 -9.24 3.60
C SER A 83 -5.03 -7.95 3.03
N THR A 84 -4.96 -7.86 1.71
CA THR A 84 -4.51 -6.66 1.00
C THR A 84 -5.49 -5.48 1.18
N ALA A 85 -6.80 -5.73 1.25
CA ALA A 85 -7.77 -4.67 1.58
C ALA A 85 -7.55 -4.13 2.99
N CYS A 86 -7.16 -4.97 3.94
CA CYS A 86 -6.84 -4.55 5.29
C CYS A 86 -5.53 -3.74 5.33
N GLU A 87 -4.51 -4.13 4.56
CA GLU A 87 -3.27 -3.34 4.39
C GLU A 87 -3.57 -1.93 3.82
N SER A 88 -4.62 -1.79 3.00
CA SER A 88 -5.06 -0.50 2.48
C SER A 88 -5.78 0.40 3.50
N GLY A 89 -6.25 -0.16 4.63
CA GLY A 89 -7.11 0.52 5.60
C GLY A 89 -8.56 0.71 5.15
N TRP A 90 -8.97 0.09 4.02
CA TRP A 90 -10.33 0.15 3.48
C TRP A 90 -10.96 -1.25 3.37
N ASP A 91 -11.15 -1.92 4.51
CA ASP A 91 -11.75 -3.24 4.64
C ASP A 91 -13.26 -3.17 5.06
N PHE A 92 -14.24 -3.40 4.18
CA PHE A 92 -14.14 -3.58 2.74
C PHE A 92 -14.95 -2.50 2.03
N SER A 93 -14.54 -2.20 0.80
CA SER A 93 -15.18 -1.20 -0.07
C SER A 93 -15.42 -1.77 -1.45
N THR A 94 -16.51 -1.35 -2.10
CA THR A 94 -16.80 -1.68 -3.51
C THR A 94 -15.69 -1.25 -4.45
N ARG A 95 -14.87 -0.27 -4.05
CA ARG A 95 -13.61 0.12 -4.71
C ARG A 95 -12.74 -1.08 -5.10
N TRP A 96 -12.74 -2.14 -4.29
CA TRP A 96 -11.88 -3.32 -4.48
C TRP A 96 -12.53 -4.48 -5.20
N PHE A 97 -13.81 -4.34 -5.59
CA PHE A 97 -14.60 -5.42 -6.17
C PHE A 97 -14.61 -5.30 -7.70
N ASP A 98 -15.09 -6.33 -8.39
CA ASP A 98 -15.37 -6.22 -9.81
C ASP A 98 -16.47 -5.19 -10.05
N HIS A 99 -16.34 -4.42 -11.13
CA HIS A 99 -17.36 -3.47 -11.56
C HIS A 99 -18.15 -3.97 -12.78
N ASP A 100 -17.70 -5.05 -13.39
CA ASP A 100 -18.27 -5.66 -14.58
C ASP A 100 -18.57 -7.15 -14.35
N GLY A 101 -19.40 -7.72 -15.21
CA GLY A 101 -19.80 -9.14 -15.14
C GLY A 101 -20.82 -9.46 -14.04
N ASP A 102 -21.06 -10.76 -13.84
CA ASP A 102 -22.11 -11.27 -12.94
C ASP A 102 -21.80 -11.09 -11.45
N ARG A 103 -20.50 -10.98 -11.11
CA ARG A 103 -20.04 -10.79 -9.73
C ARG A 103 -19.84 -9.33 -9.33
N ARG A 104 -20.24 -8.37 -10.18
CA ARG A 104 -20.01 -6.94 -9.93
C ARG A 104 -20.52 -6.49 -8.56
N TYR A 105 -19.71 -5.67 -7.88
CA TYR A 105 -19.95 -5.10 -6.56
C TYR A 105 -20.17 -6.10 -5.42
N ARG A 106 -19.92 -7.40 -5.66
CA ARG A 106 -20.02 -8.43 -4.62
C ARG A 106 -18.65 -8.66 -3.98
N LYS A 107 -18.63 -8.93 -2.68
CA LYS A 107 -17.39 -9.10 -1.92
C LYS A 107 -16.56 -10.31 -2.36
N ASP A 108 -17.20 -11.34 -2.91
CA ASP A 108 -16.53 -12.50 -3.51
C ASP A 108 -15.78 -12.17 -4.82
N SER A 109 -15.93 -10.97 -5.36
CA SER A 109 -15.15 -10.46 -6.49
C SER A 109 -13.96 -9.58 -6.08
N ILE A 110 -13.59 -9.59 -4.80
CA ILE A 110 -12.49 -8.76 -4.28
C ILE A 110 -11.16 -9.05 -4.97
N ARG A 111 -10.47 -7.99 -5.40
CA ARG A 111 -9.21 -8.06 -6.18
C ARG A 111 -8.24 -6.92 -5.86
N THR A 112 -8.20 -6.49 -4.60
CA THR A 112 -7.41 -5.34 -4.11
C THR A 112 -5.97 -5.32 -4.63
N GLN A 113 -5.29 -6.48 -4.64
CA GLN A 113 -3.92 -6.69 -5.09
C GLN A 113 -3.68 -6.50 -6.60
N THR A 114 -4.71 -6.13 -7.36
CA THR A 114 -4.64 -5.85 -8.79
C THR A 114 -4.96 -4.39 -9.12
N ILE A 115 -5.31 -3.57 -8.11
CA ILE A 115 -5.78 -2.20 -8.29
C ILE A 115 -4.73 -1.21 -7.77
N VAL A 116 -4.16 -0.40 -8.68
CA VAL A 116 -3.22 0.67 -8.33
C VAL A 116 -3.97 1.76 -7.52
N PRO A 117 -3.66 1.97 -6.23
CA PRO A 117 -4.40 2.91 -5.39
C PRO A 117 -3.86 4.34 -5.57
N VAL A 118 -4.74 5.30 -5.90
CA VAL A 118 -4.34 6.71 -6.05
C VAL A 118 -3.83 7.30 -4.73
N ASP A 119 -4.52 7.01 -3.62
CA ASP A 119 -4.17 7.43 -2.26
C ASP A 119 -2.78 6.97 -1.84
N LEU A 120 -2.46 5.67 -1.99
CA LEU A 120 -1.14 5.14 -1.68
C LEU A 120 -0.06 5.88 -2.45
N ASN A 121 -0.24 6.08 -3.76
CA ASN A 121 0.75 6.72 -4.60
C ASN A 121 0.93 8.22 -4.27
N VAL A 122 -0.14 8.90 -3.86
CA VAL A 122 -0.06 10.27 -3.32
C VAL A 122 0.75 10.30 -2.03
N TYR A 123 0.52 9.37 -1.09
CA TYR A 123 1.32 9.28 0.14
C TYR A 123 2.80 9.01 -0.15
N MET A 124 3.10 8.13 -1.10
CA MET A 124 4.48 7.86 -1.50
C MET A 124 5.15 9.10 -2.08
N ALA A 125 4.49 9.85 -2.96
CA ALA A 125 5.02 11.10 -3.50
C ALA A 125 5.29 12.14 -2.40
N LEU A 126 4.39 12.27 -1.43
CA LEU A 126 4.58 13.17 -0.29
C LEU A 126 5.75 12.73 0.61
N ASN A 127 5.90 11.43 0.85
CA ASN A 127 7.00 10.86 1.63
C ASN A 127 8.34 11.08 0.94
N TYR A 128 8.43 10.85 -0.37
CA TYR A 128 9.64 11.15 -1.14
C TYR A 128 10.03 12.61 -1.06
N LYS A 129 9.07 13.53 -1.23
CA LYS A 129 9.35 14.96 -1.13
C LYS A 129 9.88 15.33 0.25
N PHE A 130 9.23 14.82 1.30
CA PHE A 130 9.62 15.10 2.68
C PHE A 130 11.02 14.54 3.01
N LEU A 131 11.33 13.31 2.58
CA LEU A 131 12.65 12.73 2.76
C LEU A 131 13.72 13.53 2.01
N ALA A 132 13.52 13.83 0.73
CA ALA A 132 14.46 14.61 -0.06
C ALA A 132 14.79 15.97 0.60
N ASP A 133 13.75 16.67 1.06
CA ASP A 133 13.92 17.95 1.78
C ASP A 133 14.67 17.76 3.11
N SER A 134 14.36 16.70 3.85
CA SER A 134 15.00 16.43 5.14
C SER A 134 16.47 16.05 4.99
N HIS A 135 16.81 15.23 4.00
CA HIS A 135 18.21 14.90 3.68
C HIS A 135 18.98 16.15 3.26
N ALA A 136 18.41 16.99 2.38
CA ALA A 136 19.02 18.26 1.99
C ALA A 136 19.22 19.19 3.20
N PHE A 137 18.23 19.30 4.08
CA PHE A 137 18.29 20.10 5.30
C PHE A 137 19.37 19.61 6.28
N LEU A 138 19.55 18.30 6.41
CA LEU A 138 20.56 17.69 7.31
C LEU A 138 21.96 17.63 6.69
N GLY A 139 22.14 18.02 5.43
CA GLY A 139 23.42 17.93 4.72
C GLY A 139 23.78 16.52 4.25
N ASN A 140 22.82 15.60 4.21
CA ASN A 140 22.99 14.24 3.71
C ASN A 140 22.86 14.23 2.19
N THR A 141 23.93 14.54 1.46
CA THR A 141 23.93 14.71 -0.01
C THR A 141 24.17 13.43 -0.81
N ARG A 142 23.89 12.25 -0.24
CA ARG A 142 23.99 10.95 -0.94
C ARG A 142 22.88 10.00 -0.52
#